data_AF-A0A8T3YGG0-F1
#
_entry.id   AF-A0A8T3YGG0-F1
#
_cell.length_a   1.000
_cell.length_b   1.000
_cell.length_c   1.000
_cell.angle_alpha   90.00
_cell.angle_beta   90.00
_cell.angle_gamma   90.00
#
_symmetry.space_group_name_H-M   'P 1'
#
loop_
_entity.id
_entity.type
_entity.pdbx_description
1 polymer ?
#
loop_
_entity_poly.entity_id
_entity_poly.type
_entity_poly.pdbx_seq_one_letter_code
_entity_poly.pdbx_strand_id
1 'polypeptide(L)'
;MRQQMSEENVPTQQPETAPAQPVEEEISQEEELKLPFPNATVVRMMKHNMDKEKMIKKEVKIAMNKWLGDICVKVSKDMNKFPYTVLHLHEFHEATKFFRDLTEFDREKERVLSHLEAIKKDIERLERDLGKYTDDPFKV
;
A
#
# COMPACT_ATOMS: atom_id res chain seq x y z
N MET A 1 -63.74 -43.95 -26.27
CA MET A 1 -62.68 -44.13 -27.27
C MET A 1 -62.02 -42.78 -27.53
N ARG A 2 -60.67 -42.73 -27.45
CA ARG A 2 -59.69 -41.81 -28.09
C ARG A 2 -59.93 -40.28 -27.99
N GLN A 3 -59.06 -39.56 -27.27
CA GLN A 3 -57.96 -38.69 -27.78
C GLN A 3 -58.49 -37.48 -28.60
N GLN A 4 -58.14 -36.23 -28.32
CA GLN A 4 -56.78 -35.67 -28.42
C GLN A 4 -56.61 -34.37 -27.62
N MET A 5 -55.35 -34.14 -27.21
CA MET A 5 -54.79 -32.93 -26.61
C MET A 5 -54.44 -31.90 -27.71
N SER A 6 -54.51 -30.61 -27.38
CA SER A 6 -53.80 -29.50 -28.06
C SER A 6 -53.78 -28.31 -27.08
N GLU A 7 -52.74 -28.23 -26.25
CA GLU A 7 -51.62 -27.29 -26.41
C GLU A 7 -52.03 -25.83 -26.11
N GLU A 8 -52.06 -25.52 -24.82
CA GLU A 8 -52.16 -24.15 -24.32
C GLU A 8 -50.75 -23.54 -24.28
N ASN A 9 -50.52 -22.62 -25.21
CA ASN A 9 -49.27 -21.90 -25.40
C ASN A 9 -49.14 -20.80 -24.32
N VAL A 10 -48.45 -21.10 -23.22
CA VAL A 10 -48.05 -20.09 -22.22
C VAL A 10 -46.59 -19.72 -22.48
N PRO A 11 -46.27 -18.49 -22.89
CA PRO A 11 -44.90 -18.07 -23.12
C PRO A 11 -44.14 -18.08 -21.79
N THR A 12 -43.11 -18.91 -21.73
CA THR A 12 -42.17 -18.98 -20.62
C THR A 12 -41.44 -17.65 -20.51
N GLN A 13 -41.80 -16.85 -19.50
CA GLN A 13 -40.99 -15.73 -19.08
C GLN A 13 -39.69 -16.28 -18.50
N GLN A 14 -38.59 -16.03 -19.21
CA GLN A 14 -37.25 -16.19 -18.66
C GLN A 14 -37.15 -15.28 -17.43
N PRO A 15 -36.79 -15.79 -16.24
CA PRO A 15 -36.37 -14.91 -15.17
C PRO A 15 -35.01 -14.34 -15.57
N GLU A 16 -35.02 -13.03 -15.79
CA GLU A 16 -33.86 -12.17 -15.96
C GLU A 16 -32.75 -12.57 -14.97
N THR A 17 -31.58 -12.90 -15.51
CA THR A 17 -30.35 -13.01 -14.74
C THR A 17 -30.04 -11.63 -14.14
N ALA A 18 -30.52 -11.41 -12.92
CA ALA A 18 -30.06 -10.32 -12.07
C ALA A 18 -28.52 -10.40 -11.99
N PRO A 19 -27.79 -9.29 -12.24
CA PRO A 19 -26.34 -9.31 -12.11
C PRO A 19 -25.99 -9.68 -10.68
N ALA A 20 -25.23 -10.78 -10.53
CA ALA A 20 -24.70 -11.23 -9.27
C ALA A 20 -23.97 -10.06 -8.60
N GLN A 21 -24.59 -9.48 -7.57
CA GLN A 21 -23.89 -8.54 -6.70
C GLN A 21 -22.69 -9.30 -6.12
N PRO A 22 -21.48 -8.72 -6.12
CA PRO A 22 -20.36 -9.37 -5.48
C PRO A 22 -20.70 -9.43 -4.00
N VAL A 23 -20.89 -10.64 -3.49
CA VAL A 23 -21.07 -10.87 -2.06
C VAL A 23 -19.80 -10.36 -1.39
N GLU A 24 -19.85 -9.17 -0.77
CA GLU A 24 -18.79 -8.72 0.11
C GLU A 24 -18.75 -9.75 1.25
N GLU A 25 -17.71 -10.59 1.27
CA GLU A 25 -17.49 -11.52 2.38
C GLU A 25 -17.34 -10.69 3.67
N GLU A 26 -18.41 -10.70 4.46
CA GLU A 26 -18.42 -10.06 5.76
C GLU A 26 -17.47 -10.82 6.70
N ILE A 27 -16.80 -10.07 7.57
CA ILE A 27 -15.92 -10.62 8.58
C ILE A 27 -16.81 -11.20 9.67
N SER A 28 -16.50 -12.42 10.12
CA SER A 28 -17.28 -13.05 11.18
C SER A 28 -17.19 -12.22 12.46
N GLN A 29 -18.24 -12.18 13.26
CA GLN A 29 -18.25 -11.47 14.54
C GLN A 29 -17.11 -11.93 15.46
N GLU A 30 -16.76 -13.22 15.43
CA GLU A 30 -15.62 -13.77 16.20
C GLU A 30 -14.26 -13.27 15.71
N GLU A 31 -14.12 -13.04 14.41
CA GLU A 31 -12.90 -12.50 13.82
C GLU A 31 -12.77 -11.00 14.11
N GLU A 32 -13.90 -10.28 14.09
CA GLU A 32 -13.94 -8.85 14.40
C GLU A 32 -13.57 -8.55 15.86
N LEU A 33 -14.01 -9.39 16.81
CA LEU A 33 -13.63 -9.27 18.23
C LEU A 33 -12.13 -9.49 18.50
N LYS A 34 -11.42 -10.19 17.60
CA LYS A 34 -9.98 -10.44 17.72
C LYS A 34 -9.12 -9.32 17.12
N LEU A 35 -9.74 -8.36 16.43
CA LEU A 35 -9.02 -7.27 15.78
C LEU A 35 -8.72 -6.14 16.78
N PRO A 36 -7.53 -5.50 16.67
CA PRO A 36 -7.15 -4.40 17.54
C PRO A 36 -8.02 -3.15 17.36
N PHE A 37 -8.65 -2.97 16.19
CA PHE A 37 -9.49 -1.82 15.88
C PHE A 37 -10.86 -2.21 15.30
N PRO A 38 -11.89 -1.35 15.42
CA PRO A 38 -13.16 -1.54 14.72
C PRO A 38 -12.95 -1.54 13.20
N ASN A 39 -13.23 -2.68 12.57
CA ASN A 39 -12.89 -2.88 11.17
C ASN A 39 -13.71 -1.98 10.23
N ALA A 40 -14.97 -1.70 10.56
CA ALA A 40 -15.79 -0.76 9.80
C ALA A 40 -15.16 0.64 9.68
N THR A 41 -14.50 1.14 10.74
CA THR A 41 -13.82 2.43 10.73
C THR A 41 -12.60 2.41 9.82
N VAL A 42 -11.81 1.35 9.88
CA VAL A 42 -10.62 1.16 9.02
C VAL A 42 -11.03 1.08 7.55
N VAL A 43 -12.04 0.27 7.22
CA VAL A 43 -12.56 0.14 5.84
C VAL A 43 -13.10 1.47 5.32
N ARG A 44 -13.78 2.26 6.15
CA ARG A 44 -14.26 3.59 5.77
C ARG A 44 -13.12 4.54 5.43
N MET A 45 -12.06 4.55 6.24
CA MET A 45 -10.87 5.38 5.97
C MET A 45 -10.15 4.92 4.70
N MET A 46 -10.08 3.62 4.45
CA MET A 46 -9.52 3.09 3.20
C MET A 46 -10.33 3.54 1.99
N LYS A 47 -11.66 3.31 1.99
CA LYS A 47 -12.55 3.68 0.88
C LYS A 47 -12.55 5.20 0.60
N HIS A 48 -12.29 6.04 1.62
CA HIS A 48 -12.17 7.49 1.43
C HIS A 48 -10.91 7.92 0.65
N ASN A 49 -9.83 7.15 0.76
CA ASN A 49 -8.53 7.46 0.13
C ASN A 49 -8.26 6.60 -1.13
N MET A 50 -9.23 5.81 -1.58
CA MET A 50 -9.14 4.94 -2.75
C MET A 50 -10.19 5.32 -3.80
N ASP A 51 -9.98 4.90 -5.04
CA ASP A 51 -10.96 5.10 -6.11
C ASP A 51 -12.26 4.34 -5.79
N LYS A 52 -13.40 4.96 -6.12
CA LYS A 52 -14.75 4.45 -5.77
C LYS A 52 -15.06 3.07 -6.37
N GLU A 53 -14.39 2.70 -7.45
CA GLU A 53 -14.58 1.43 -8.16
C GLU A 53 -13.77 0.28 -7.56
N LYS A 54 -12.82 0.57 -6.66
CA LYS A 54 -11.94 -0.45 -6.09
C LYS A 54 -12.66 -1.23 -4.99
N MET A 55 -12.77 -2.54 -5.20
CA MET A 55 -13.28 -3.49 -4.21
C MET A 55 -12.15 -3.99 -3.29
N ILE A 56 -12.42 -4.06 -1.99
CA ILE A 56 -11.44 -4.52 -0.98
C ILE A 56 -11.84 -5.93 -0.52
N LYS A 57 -10.98 -6.91 -0.74
CA LYS A 57 -11.18 -8.29 -0.27
C LYS A 57 -11.12 -8.38 1.26
N LYS A 58 -11.81 -9.37 1.83
CA LYS A 58 -11.84 -9.65 3.28
C LYS A 58 -10.45 -9.73 3.90
N GLU A 59 -9.54 -10.47 3.28
CA GLU A 59 -8.15 -10.63 3.74
C GLU A 59 -7.41 -9.30 3.87
N VAL A 60 -7.61 -8.38 2.93
CA VAL A 60 -6.96 -7.05 2.94
C VAL A 60 -7.50 -6.19 4.07
N LYS A 61 -8.82 -6.26 4.34
CA LYS A 61 -9.45 -5.56 5.48
C LYS A 61 -8.84 -6.03 6.81
N ILE A 62 -8.71 -7.36 6.99
CA ILE A 62 -8.10 -7.97 8.18
C ILE A 62 -6.61 -7.61 8.29
N ALA A 63 -5.86 -7.73 7.21
CA ALA A 63 -4.42 -7.44 7.19
C ALA A 63 -4.12 -5.98 7.53
N MET A 64 -4.89 -5.04 6.97
CA MET A 64 -4.76 -3.62 7.30
C MET A 64 -4.98 -3.35 8.79
N ASN A 65 -6.01 -3.96 9.37
CA ASN A 65 -6.33 -3.79 10.77
C ASN A 65 -5.21 -4.31 11.69
N LYS A 66 -4.69 -5.51 11.41
CA LYS A 66 -3.54 -6.07 12.13
C LYS A 66 -2.29 -5.20 11.99
N TRP A 67 -2.01 -4.72 10.79
CA TRP A 67 -0.86 -3.86 10.52
C TRP A 67 -0.91 -2.53 11.29
N LEU A 68 -2.09 -1.91 11.39
CA LEU A 68 -2.29 -0.73 12.24
C LEU A 68 -2.00 -1.05 13.71
N GLY A 69 -2.40 -2.24 14.17
CA GLY A 69 -2.08 -2.73 15.52
C GLY A 69 -0.58 -2.85 15.75
N ASP A 70 0.13 -3.46 14.79
CA ASP A 70 1.58 -3.65 14.85
C ASP A 70 2.34 -2.30 14.88
N ILE A 71 1.86 -1.30 14.12
CA ILE A 71 2.42 0.06 14.18
C ILE A 71 2.22 0.66 15.56
N CYS A 72 1.01 0.58 16.13
CA CYS A 72 0.74 1.07 17.48
C CYS A 72 1.67 0.40 18.50
N VAL A 73 1.84 -0.92 18.44
CA VAL A 73 2.78 -1.64 19.32
C VAL A 73 4.21 -1.14 19.14
N LYS A 74 4.66 -0.92 17.90
CA LYS A 74 6.01 -0.43 17.62
C LYS A 74 6.23 0.99 18.17
N VAL A 75 5.30 1.91 17.89
CA VAL A 75 5.34 3.29 18.41
C VAL A 75 5.30 3.28 19.94
N SER A 76 4.45 2.45 20.56
CA SER A 76 4.41 2.31 22.03
C SER A 76 5.72 1.78 22.61
N LYS A 77 6.38 0.82 21.96
CA LYS A 77 7.71 0.35 22.39
C LYS A 77 8.77 1.44 22.28
N ASP A 78 8.71 2.24 21.23
CA ASP A 78 9.63 3.37 21.04
C ASP A 78 9.39 4.46 22.08
N MET A 79 8.13 4.79 22.38
CA MET A 79 7.81 5.71 23.47
C MET A 79 8.24 5.18 24.85
N ASN A 80 8.19 3.87 25.08
CA ASN A 80 8.63 3.28 26.35
C ASN A 80 10.16 3.33 26.56
N LYS A 81 10.94 3.75 25.55
CA LYS A 81 12.39 3.97 25.71
C LYS A 81 12.69 5.25 26.48
N PHE A 82 11.74 6.19 26.56
CA PHE A 82 11.93 7.42 27.31
C PHE A 82 11.84 7.14 28.82
N PRO A 83 12.78 7.64 29.65
CA PRO A 83 12.84 7.33 31.08
C PRO A 83 11.79 8.07 31.93
N TYR A 84 10.75 8.64 31.31
CA TYR A 84 9.74 9.46 31.97
C TYR A 84 8.44 8.69 32.18
N THR A 85 7.81 8.89 33.34
CA THR A 85 6.54 8.23 33.71
C THR A 85 5.35 8.76 32.91
N VAL A 86 5.42 10.02 32.46
CA VAL A 86 4.39 10.67 31.66
C VAL A 86 4.98 10.97 30.29
N LEU A 87 4.31 10.50 29.24
CA LEU A 87 4.65 10.82 27.86
C LEU A 87 3.89 12.08 27.45
N HIS A 88 4.60 13.03 26.84
CA HIS A 88 4.03 14.21 26.24
C HIS A 88 3.98 14.07 24.71
N LEU A 89 3.43 15.09 24.05
CA LEU A 89 3.31 15.10 22.60
C LEU A 89 4.68 15.10 21.90
N HIS A 90 5.72 15.58 22.58
CA HIS A 90 7.10 15.59 22.06
C HIS A 90 7.62 14.15 21.83
N GLU A 91 7.49 13.27 22.82
CA GLU A 91 7.93 11.88 22.75
C GLU A 91 7.15 11.10 21.68
N PHE A 92 5.86 11.41 21.52
CA PHE A 92 5.05 10.85 20.44
C PHE A 92 5.55 11.30 19.05
N HIS A 93 5.86 12.59 18.87
CA HIS A 93 6.41 13.09 17.61
C HIS A 93 7.79 12.50 17.31
N GLU A 94 8.60 12.24 18.33
CA GLU A 94 9.90 11.59 18.17
C GLU A 94 9.73 10.11 17.78
N ALA A 95 8.84 9.38 18.44
CA ALA A 95 8.56 7.98 18.13
C ALA A 95 7.91 7.78 16.74
N THR A 96 7.10 8.74 16.29
CA THR A 96 6.46 8.70 14.95
C THR A 96 7.32 9.26 13.83
N LYS A 97 8.43 9.93 14.16
CA LYS A 97 9.36 10.54 13.19
C LYS A 97 9.81 9.55 12.12
N PHE A 98 10.13 8.31 12.52
CA PHE A 98 10.55 7.26 11.59
C PHE A 98 9.53 7.01 10.47
N PHE A 99 8.24 7.00 10.81
CA PHE A 99 7.18 6.73 9.83
C PHE A 99 6.85 7.95 8.96
N ARG A 100 7.00 9.15 9.50
CA ARG A 100 6.77 10.40 8.76
C ARG A 100 7.89 10.68 7.76
N ASP A 101 9.13 10.47 8.19
CA ASP A 101 10.30 10.88 7.44
C ASP A 101 10.72 9.83 6.39
N LEU A 102 10.09 8.64 6.37
CA LEU A 102 10.42 7.58 5.40
C LEU A 102 10.25 8.02 3.94
N THR A 103 9.15 8.73 3.64
CA THR A 103 8.90 9.27 2.30
C THR A 103 9.93 10.31 1.88
N GLU A 104 10.39 11.14 2.83
CA GLU A 104 11.43 12.14 2.58
C GLU A 104 12.81 11.49 2.46
N PHE A 105 13.06 10.41 3.22
CA PHE A 105 14.29 9.62 3.11
C PHE A 105 14.44 8.98 1.74
N ASP A 106 13.38 8.42 1.17
CA ASP A 106 13.42 7.81 -0.17
C ASP A 106 13.70 8.86 -1.26
N ARG A 107 13.07 10.04 -1.17
CA ARG A 107 13.37 11.17 -2.06
C ARG A 107 14.82 11.63 -1.96
N GLU A 108 15.32 11.73 -0.74
CA GLU A 108 16.70 12.16 -0.50
C GLU A 108 17.71 11.13 -0.99
N LYS A 109 17.40 9.83 -0.84
CA LYS A 109 18.19 8.74 -1.42
C LYS A 109 18.26 8.85 -2.95
N GLU A 110 17.14 9.09 -3.63
CA GLU A 110 17.12 9.28 -5.09
C GLU A 110 17.95 10.51 -5.50
N ARG A 111 17.84 11.60 -4.76
CA ARG A 111 18.65 12.82 -4.99
C ARG A 111 20.15 12.54 -4.86
N VAL A 112 20.57 11.85 -3.80
CA VAL A 112 21.98 11.49 -3.57
C VAL A 112 22.49 10.54 -4.66
N LEU A 113 21.69 9.55 -5.09
CA LEU A 113 22.05 8.66 -6.20
C LEU A 113 22.26 9.43 -7.50
N SER A 114 21.35 10.36 -7.82
CA SER A 114 21.48 11.24 -9.00
C SER A 114 22.76 12.08 -8.96
N HIS A 115 23.10 12.63 -7.79
CA HIS A 115 24.37 13.36 -7.63
C HIS A 115 25.60 12.45 -7.77
N LEU A 116 25.57 11.23 -7.23
CA LEU A 116 26.67 10.27 -7.39
C LEU A 116 26.84 9.86 -8.86
N GLU A 117 25.75 9.67 -9.60
CA GLU A 117 25.81 9.40 -11.05
C GLU A 117 26.37 10.58 -11.85
N ALA A 118 26.02 11.82 -11.48
CA ALA A 118 26.59 13.01 -12.09
C ALA A 118 28.10 13.10 -11.86
N ILE A 119 28.55 12.91 -10.61
CA ILE A 119 29.98 12.89 -10.27
C ILE A 119 30.70 11.78 -11.04
N LYS A 120 30.11 10.58 -11.15
CA LYS A 120 30.69 9.49 -11.93
C LYS A 120 30.86 9.88 -13.40
N LYS A 121 29.85 10.50 -14.03
CA LYS A 121 29.94 10.98 -15.42
C LYS A 121 31.02 12.05 -15.58
N ASP A 122 31.17 12.93 -14.58
CA ASP A 122 32.21 13.94 -14.58
C ASP A 122 33.60 13.30 -14.46
N ILE A 123 33.77 12.26 -13.64
CA ILE A 123 35.00 11.46 -13.56
C ILE A 123 35.28 10.79 -14.92
N GLU A 124 34.30 10.12 -15.53
CA GLU A 124 34.45 9.50 -16.86
C GLU A 124 34.77 10.52 -17.96
N ARG A 125 34.29 11.75 -17.83
CA ARG A 125 34.65 12.85 -18.72
C ARG A 125 36.09 13.28 -18.51
N LEU A 126 36.50 13.51 -17.26
CA LEU A 126 37.88 13.86 -16.91
C LEU A 126 38.85 12.77 -17.36
N GLU A 127 38.54 11.48 -17.14
CA GLU A 127 39.35 10.36 -17.63
C GLU A 127 39.50 10.36 -19.15
N ARG A 128 38.44 10.67 -19.90
CA ARG A 128 38.52 10.82 -21.37
C ARG A 128 39.36 12.03 -21.79
N ASP A 129 39.23 13.14 -21.08
CA ASP A 129 39.97 14.37 -21.36
C ASP A 129 41.48 14.20 -21.03
N LEU A 130 41.80 13.50 -19.94
CA LEU A 130 43.17 13.12 -19.54
C LEU A 130 43.74 11.99 -20.43
N GLY A 131 42.89 11.07 -20.88
CA GLY A 131 43.25 9.94 -21.75
C GLY A 131 43.54 10.29 -23.22
N LYS A 132 43.45 11.57 -23.61
CA LYS A 132 43.83 12.06 -24.95
C LYS A 132 45.08 12.97 -24.98
N TYR A 133 45.93 12.90 -23.95
CA TYR A 133 47.28 13.50 -23.95
C TYR A 133 48.41 12.47 -23.92
N THR A 134 48.14 11.20 -24.26
CA THR A 134 49.18 10.16 -24.41
C THR A 134 49.39 9.67 -25.84
N ASP A 135 48.71 10.25 -26.84
CA ASP A 135 49.21 10.23 -28.21
C ASP A 135 50.18 11.39 -28.38
N ASP A 136 51.39 11.14 -27.90
CA ASP A 136 52.57 11.98 -28.08
C ASP A 136 52.82 12.20 -29.59
N PRO A 137 52.77 13.44 -30.11
CA PRO A 137 53.04 13.72 -31.53
C PRO A 137 54.51 13.50 -31.93
N PHE A 138 55.37 13.01 -31.02
CA PHE A 138 56.78 12.72 -31.28
C PHE A 138 57.15 11.23 -31.22
N LYS A 139 56.18 10.31 -31.29
CA LYS A 139 56.51 8.89 -31.50
C LYS A 139 56.60 8.57 -33.01
N VAL A 140 57.86 8.40 -33.43
CA VAL A 140 58.45 8.04 -34.75
C VAL A 140 58.69 9.20 -35.71
#